data_AF-A0A326GCY1-F1
#
_entry.id   AF-A0A326GCY1-F1
#
_cell.length_a   1.000
_cell.length_b   1.000
_cell.length_c   1.000
_cell.angle_alpha   90.00
_cell.angle_beta   90.00
_cell.angle_gamma   90.00
#
_symmetry.space_group_name_H-M   'P 1'
#
loop_
_entity.id
_entity.type
_entity.pdbx_description
1 polymer ?
#
loop_
_entity_poly.entity_id
_entity_poly.type
_entity_poly.pdbx_seq_one_letter_code
_entity_poly.pdbx_strand_id
1 'polypeptide(L)' 'MKRVRWTSIRFSTLASGIERCQVDLGLEQYRGKRFALWAMLYLFGSAPDLDVAFENEEDREAARNFMDLLAASEGNEVS' A
#
# COMPACT_ATOMS: atom_id res chain seq x y z
N MET A 1 2.04 -11.93 -31.85
CA MET A 1 2.05 -10.90 -30.78
C MET A 1 0.61 -10.49 -30.48
N LYS A 2 0.08 -10.82 -29.29
CA LYS A 2 -1.27 -10.38 -28.88
C LYS A 2 -1.15 -9.00 -28.25
N ARG A 3 -1.81 -8.00 -28.85
CA ARG A 3 -1.93 -6.63 -28.34
C ARG A 3 -2.60 -6.70 -26.97
N VAL A 4 -1.86 -6.44 -25.89
CA VAL A 4 -2.47 -6.23 -24.57
C VAL A 4 -3.28 -4.96 -24.68
N ARG A 5 -4.61 -5.10 -24.61
CA ARG A 5 -5.54 -3.98 -24.63
C ARG A 5 -5.47 -3.36 -23.23
N TRP A 6 -4.71 -2.27 -23.09
CA TRP A 6 -4.75 -1.38 -21.94
C TRP A 6 -6.17 -0.82 -21.83
N THR A 7 -7.05 -1.61 -21.24
CA THR A 7 -8.46 -1.26 -21.11
C THR A 7 -8.51 -0.39 -19.87
N SER A 8 -9.04 0.83 -20.03
CA SER A 8 -9.33 1.78 -18.95
C SER A 8 -9.85 1.01 -17.73
N ILE A 9 -9.05 0.99 -16.65
CA ILE A 9 -9.49 0.38 -15.40
C ILE A 9 -10.70 1.20 -14.95
N ARG A 10 -11.86 0.56 -14.89
CA ARG A 10 -13.07 1.19 -14.37
C ARG A 10 -12.82 1.54 -12.91
N PHE A 11 -13.17 2.76 -12.49
CA PHE A 11 -12.99 3.22 -11.11
C PHE A 11 -13.58 2.24 -10.08
N SER A 12 -14.72 1.63 -10.40
CA SER A 12 -15.35 0.58 -9.59
C SER A 12 -14.48 -0.67 -9.40
N THR A 13 -13.69 -1.06 -10.41
CA THR A 13 -12.80 -2.23 -10.33
C THR A 13 -11.60 -1.95 -9.43
N LEU A 14 -11.08 -0.71 -9.45
CA LEU A 14 -10.03 -0.30 -8.53
C LEU A 14 -10.54 -0.26 -7.08
N ALA A 15 -11.71 0.33 -6.85
CA ALA A 15 -12.33 0.41 -5.53
C ALA A 15 -12.56 -0.99 -4.92
N SER A 16 -13.15 -1.91 -5.68
CA SER A 16 -13.33 -3.30 -5.20
C SER A 16 -11.99 -4.03 -4.96
N GLY A 17 -10.94 -3.66 -5.69
CA GLY A 17 -9.58 -4.17 -5.44
C GLY A 17 -9.02 -3.69 -4.11
N ILE A 18 -9.18 -2.38 -3.81
CA ILE A 18 -8.75 -1.77 -2.54
C ILE A 18 -9.49 -2.40 -1.36
N GLU A 19 -10.82 -2.54 -1.44
CA GLU A 19 -11.63 -3.18 -0.40
C GLU A 19 -11.13 -4.60 -0.11
N ARG A 20 -10.85 -5.38 -1.16
CA ARG A 20 -10.31 -6.73 -1.00
C ARG A 20 -8.94 -6.73 -0.34
N CYS A 21 -8.05 -5.82 -0.73
CA CYS A 21 -6.73 -5.70 -0.13
C CYS A 21 -6.79 -5.29 1.35
N GLN A 22 -7.77 -4.48 1.75
CA GLN A 22 -8.00 -4.13 3.16
C GLN A 22 -8.45 -5.36 3.98
N VAL A 23 -9.34 -6.19 3.41
CA VAL A 23 -9.75 -7.46 4.04
C VAL A 23 -8.57 -8.43 4.14
N ASP A 24 -7.82 -8.60 3.05
CA ASP A 24 -6.66 -9.48 3.02
C ASP A 24 -5.59 -9.02 4.04
N LEU A 25 -5.37 -7.70 4.19
CA LEU A 25 -4.49 -7.14 5.22
C LEU A 25 -4.98 -7.49 6.64
N GLY A 26 -6.28 -7.45 6.90
CA GLY A 26 -6.85 -7.82 8.20
C GLY A 26 -6.65 -9.30 8.56
N LEU A 27 -6.59 -10.18 7.56
CA LEU A 27 -6.45 -11.63 7.75
C LEU A 27 -4.98 -12.10 7.73
N GLU A 28 -4.09 -11.37 7.07
CA GLU A 28 -2.71 -11.76 6.85
C GLU A 28 -1.91 -11.86 8.16
N GLN A 29 -1.15 -12.94 8.31
CA GLN A 29 -0.39 -13.26 9.54
C GLN A 29 1.11 -13.04 9.35
N TYR A 30 1.60 -13.11 8.10
CA TYR A 30 3.02 -12.96 7.82
C TYR A 30 3.40 -11.47 7.79
N ARG A 31 4.21 -11.02 8.77
CA ARG A 31 4.65 -9.62 8.93
C ARG A 31 5.09 -8.97 7.60
N GLY A 32 5.96 -9.62 6.84
CA GLY A 32 6.44 -9.08 5.56
C GLY A 32 5.35 -8.93 4.49
N LYS A 33 4.36 -9.83 4.45
CA LYS A 33 3.22 -9.71 3.53
C LYS A 33 2.23 -8.65 3.98
N ARG A 34 1.98 -8.54 5.29
CA ARG A 34 1.18 -7.45 5.88
C ARG A 34 1.78 -6.09 5.49
N PHE A 35 3.09 -5.94 5.66
CA PHE A 35 3.80 -4.72 5.27
C PHE A 35 3.63 -4.41 3.78
N ALA A 36 3.81 -5.40 2.90
CA ALA A 36 3.64 -5.21 1.45
C ALA A 36 2.21 -4.80 1.07
N LEU A 37 1.19 -5.43 1.66
CA LEU A 37 -0.22 -5.08 1.43
C LEU A 37 -0.52 -3.66 1.94
N TRP A 38 -0.04 -3.32 3.13
CA TRP A 38 -0.19 -1.98 3.70
C TRP A 38 0.50 -0.91 2.84
N ALA A 39 1.74 -1.14 2.41
CA ALA A 39 2.48 -0.20 1.55
C ALA A 39 1.77 0.04 0.21
N MET A 40 1.19 -0.99 -0.38
CA MET A 40 0.38 -0.85 -1.60
C MET A 40 -0.89 -0.03 -1.35
N LEU A 41 -1.58 -0.27 -0.22
CA LEU A 41 -2.75 0.52 0.18
C LEU A 41 -2.38 1.97 0.47
N TYR A 42 -1.19 2.23 1.02
CA TYR A 42 -0.69 3.58 1.30
C TYR A 42 -0.49 4.36 0.01
N LEU A 43 0.13 3.74 -1.00
CA LEU A 43 0.27 4.32 -2.34
C LEU A 43 -1.08 4.59 -3.03
N PHE A 44 -2.12 3.82 -2.68
CA PHE A 44 -3.49 4.04 -3.15
C PHE A 44 -4.30 4.99 -2.26
N GLY A 45 -3.69 5.61 -1.24
CA GLY A 45 -4.35 6.56 -0.33
C GLY A 45 -5.43 5.92 0.55
N SER A 46 -5.35 4.60 0.77
CA SER A 46 -6.37 3.79 1.45
C SER A 46 -5.81 2.91 2.57
N ALA A 47 -4.57 3.17 2.99
CA ALA A 47 -3.96 2.46 4.11
C ALA A 47 -4.62 2.83 5.45
N PRO A 48 -4.85 1.85 6.34
CA PRO A 48 -5.20 2.13 7.73
C PRO A 48 -4.01 2.71 8.50
N ASP A 49 -4.32 3.36 9.63
CA ASP A 49 -3.32 3.90 10.56
C ASP A 49 -2.35 2.81 11.06
N LEU A 50 -1.13 3.21 11.42
CA LEU A 50 -0.05 2.28 11.77
C LEU A 50 -0.35 1.44 13.01
N ASP A 51 -1.04 2.00 14.00
CA ASP A 51 -1.44 1.31 15.22
C ASP A 51 -2.58 0.31 14.98
N VAL A 52 -3.41 0.54 13.96
CA VAL A 52 -4.42 -0.40 13.48
C VAL A 52 -3.79 -1.50 12.61
N ALA A 53 -2.84 -1.14 11.75
CA ALA A 53 -2.23 -2.05 10.79
C ALA A 53 -1.16 -2.96 11.42
N PHE A 54 -0.47 -2.50 12.46
CA PHE A 54 0.67 -3.19 13.04
C PHE A 54 0.63 -3.18 14.57
N GLU A 55 0.70 -4.37 15.15
CA GLU A 55 0.76 -4.56 16.61
C GLU A 55 2.14 -4.23 17.16
N ASN A 56 3.21 -4.60 16.44
CA ASN A 56 4.59 -4.47 16.88
C ASN A 56 5.19 -3.12 16.47
N GLU A 57 5.99 -2.54 17.36
CA GLU A 57 6.64 -1.25 17.10
C GLU A 57 7.64 -1.32 15.94
N GLU A 58 8.37 -2.43 15.80
CA GLU A 58 9.32 -2.62 14.69
C GLU A 58 8.63 -2.54 13.32
N ASP A 59 7.39 -3.04 13.19
CA ASP A 59 6.64 -2.96 11.95
C ASP A 59 6.14 -1.53 11.67
N ARG A 60 5.78 -0.79 12.72
CA ARG A 60 5.40 0.63 12.61
C ARG A 60 6.59 1.48 12.20
N GLU A 61 7.77 1.24 12.77
CA GLU A 61 9.01 1.91 12.38
C GLU A 61 9.40 1.58 10.94
N ALA A 62 9.24 0.33 10.49
CA ALA A 62 9.43 -0.02 9.09
C ALA A 62 8.49 0.77 8.15
N ALA A 63 7.24 0.97 8.56
CA ALA A 63 6.26 1.76 7.81
C ALA A 63 6.58 3.26 7.82
N ARG A 64 7.05 3.83 8.95
CA ARG A 64 7.56 5.21 9.01
C ARG A 64 8.75 5.43 8.10
N ASN A 65 9.74 4.54 8.15
CA ASN A 65 10.89 4.57 7.27
C ASN A 65 10.47 4.54 5.78
N PHE A 66 9.47 3.72 5.43
CA PHE A 66 8.94 3.69 4.06
C PHE A 66 8.29 5.03 3.65
N MET A 67 7.48 5.64 4.52
CA MET A 67 6.88 6.95 4.27
C MET A 67 7.93 8.05 4.10
N ASP A 68 8.97 8.05 4.94
CA ASP A 68 10.07 9.00 4.86
C ASP A 68 10.86 8.84 3.55
N LEU A 69 11.10 7.60 3.10
CA LEU A 69 11.75 7.33 1.81
C LEU A 69 10.92 7.83 0.62
N LEU A 70 9.60 7.67 0.66
CA LEU A 70 8.71 8.21 -0.37
C LEU A 70 8.74 9.75 -0.37
N ALA A 71 8.62 10.37 0.80
CA ALA A 71 8.67 11.82 0.93
C ALA A 71 10.02 12.39 0.46
N ALA A 72 11.13 11.72 0.76
CA ALA A 72 12.46 12.10 0.27
C ALA A 72 12.59 11.96 -1.25
N SER A 73 11.96 10.94 -1.84
CA SER A 73 11.93 10.76 -3.31
C SER A 73 11.15 11.87 -4.00
N GLU A 74 10.03 12.31 -3.44
CA GLU A 74 9.21 13.40 -4.00
C GLU A 74 9.89 14.77 -3.84
N GLY A 75 10.60 14.99 -2.74
CA GLY A 75 11.38 16.21 -2.50
C GLY A 75 12.62 16.38 -3.39
N ASN A 76 13.06 15.31 -4.07
CA ASN A 76 14.22 15.32 -4.98
C ASN A 76 13.87 15.76 -6.41
N GLU A 77 12.61 16.07 -6.71
CA GLU A 77 12.16 16.58 -8.03
C GLU A 77 12.22 18.12 -8.15
N VAL A 78 12.68 18.82 -7.10
CA VAL A 78 12.88 20.27 -7.08
C VAL A 78 14.32 20.64 -6.72
N SER A 79 15.25 20.37 -7.63
CA SER A 79 16.57 21.04 -7.69
C SER A 79 17.12 21.05 -9.11
#